data_AF-A0A520Z5Q8-F1
#
_entry.id   AF-A0A520Z5Q8-F1
#
_cell.length_a   1.000
_cell.length_b   1.000
_cell.length_c   1.000
_cell.angle_alpha   90.00
_cell.angle_beta   90.00
_cell.angle_gamma   90.00
#
_symmetry.space_group_name_H-M   'P 1'
#
loop_
_entity.id
_entity.type
_entity.pdbx_description
1 polymer ?
#
loop_
_entity_poly.entity_id
_entity_poly.type
_entity_poly.pdbx_seq_one_letter_code
_entity_poly.pdbx_strand_id
1 'polypeptide(L)'
;MRYFLVCLTILLISCQKEQAIVDPLEHVLKSDSPLIKIVMDSIHNHEVQIRYTEISRENGSVSFKDHDFNIDDSTYFYPASSVKFPVAILALEKMRQDGSYTLNTPFFVEGDTAITTLGAEIKKIFAISDNDAYNRLFEYLGKDYINNSLNDKGIAPSRISHRLSTNNAYELRTKSLVFYENDSTLNHTEGIDNNAIEELQLNNIVKGIGYYANDELIGEPFDFSLKNYLPISTLHDLMKRMVFPEVFPKDQQFNLSSEDRDFLLTSMSSLPKDNGYVSDEYYDSYVKFFMYGDSKEPMPEHIK
;
A
#
# COMPACT_ATOMS: atom_id res chain seq x y z
N MET A 1 64.80 13.91 -29.29
CA MET A 1 64.51 12.73 -28.43
C MET A 1 63.97 13.04 -27.03
N ARG A 2 64.01 14.27 -26.52
CA ARG A 2 63.54 14.60 -25.16
C ARG A 2 62.05 14.97 -25.05
N TYR A 3 61.44 15.40 -26.16
CA TYR A 3 60.01 15.78 -26.22
C TYR A 3 59.08 14.62 -26.63
N PHE A 4 59.63 13.53 -27.17
CA PHE A 4 58.83 12.36 -27.59
C PHE A 4 58.46 11.45 -26.40
N LEU A 5 59.21 11.55 -25.30
CA LEU A 5 58.99 10.75 -24.08
C LEU A 5 57.89 11.34 -23.16
N VAL A 6 57.57 12.63 -23.32
CA VAL A 6 56.54 13.33 -22.52
C VAL A 6 55.13 13.07 -23.09
N CYS A 7 54.98 12.90 -24.41
CA CYS A 7 53.69 12.54 -25.00
C CYS A 7 53.26 11.08 -24.70
N LEU A 8 54.21 10.18 -24.43
CA LEU A 8 53.90 8.76 -24.18
C LEU A 8 53.44 8.49 -22.73
N THR A 9 53.69 9.41 -21.80
CA THR A 9 53.27 9.29 -20.39
C THR A 9 51.86 9.83 -20.12
N ILE A 10 51.29 10.61 -21.05
CA ILE A 10 49.91 11.15 -20.92
C ILE A 10 48.86 10.15 -21.46
N LEU A 11 49.26 9.17 -22.29
CA LEU A 11 48.36 8.18 -22.88
C LEU A 11 48.01 6.99 -21.96
N LEU A 12 48.58 6.91 -20.76
CA LEU A 12 48.35 5.80 -19.81
C LEU A 12 47.40 6.12 -18.66
N ILE A 13 46.79 7.32 -18.62
CA ILE A 13 45.89 7.74 -17.53
C ILE A 13 44.41 7.50 -17.86
N SER A 14 44.04 7.17 -19.11
CA SER A 14 42.64 7.09 -19.51
C SER A 14 42.11 5.66 -19.61
N CYS A 15 41.97 4.99 -18.48
CA CYS A 15 41.03 3.88 -18.29
C CYS A 15 40.61 3.83 -16.82
N GLN A 16 39.90 4.87 -16.38
CA GLN A 16 39.06 4.72 -15.20
C GLN A 16 37.93 3.77 -15.62
N LYS A 17 38.03 2.49 -15.23
CA LYS A 17 36.87 1.60 -15.26
C LYS A 17 35.83 2.27 -14.38
N GLU A 18 34.75 2.73 -14.99
CA GLU A 18 33.58 3.20 -14.29
C GLU A 18 33.21 2.09 -13.29
N GLN A 19 33.24 2.43 -12.00
CA GLN A 19 33.04 1.45 -10.95
C GLN A 19 31.61 0.96 -11.09
N ALA A 20 31.43 -0.34 -11.37
CA ALA A 20 30.10 -0.89 -11.57
C ALA A 20 29.22 -0.54 -10.35
N ILE A 21 28.09 0.09 -10.59
CA ILE A 21 27.12 0.43 -9.55
C ILE A 21 26.58 -0.90 -9.02
N VAL A 22 27.03 -1.30 -7.82
CA VAL A 22 26.62 -2.55 -7.18
C VAL A 22 25.22 -2.42 -6.58
N ASP A 23 24.95 -1.25 -6.00
CA ASP A 23 23.67 -0.87 -5.43
C ASP A 23 23.22 0.48 -6.03
N PRO A 24 22.18 0.47 -6.90
CA PRO A 24 21.69 1.69 -7.52
C PRO A 24 21.06 2.66 -6.50
N LEU A 25 20.48 2.16 -5.43
CA LEU A 25 19.88 2.99 -4.38
C LEU A 25 20.97 3.71 -3.60
N GLU A 26 22.00 2.99 -3.15
CA GLU A 26 23.15 3.60 -2.46
C GLU A 26 23.84 4.66 -3.34
N HIS A 27 23.97 4.38 -4.63
CA HIS A 27 24.55 5.32 -5.58
C HIS A 27 23.75 6.63 -5.69
N VAL A 28 22.42 6.53 -5.86
CA VAL A 28 21.54 7.71 -5.96
C VAL A 28 21.52 8.52 -4.66
N LEU A 29 21.47 7.85 -3.51
CA LEU A 29 21.44 8.51 -2.20
C LEU A 29 22.75 9.24 -1.85
N LYS A 30 23.86 8.89 -2.51
CA LYS A 30 25.15 9.61 -2.41
C LYS A 30 25.31 10.74 -3.44
N SER A 31 24.32 10.99 -4.27
CA SER A 31 24.41 12.01 -5.32
C SER A 31 24.56 13.44 -4.76
N ASP A 32 25.10 14.34 -5.58
CA ASP A 32 25.21 15.75 -5.24
C ASP A 32 23.90 16.54 -5.39
N SER A 33 22.78 15.86 -5.64
CA SER A 33 21.46 16.50 -5.75
C SER A 33 21.12 17.26 -4.45
N PRO A 34 20.87 18.59 -4.53
CA PRO A 34 20.52 19.37 -3.35
C PRO A 34 19.28 18.84 -2.62
N LEU A 35 18.28 18.32 -3.36
CA LEU A 35 17.05 17.77 -2.78
C LEU A 35 17.31 16.50 -1.97
N ILE A 36 18.20 15.64 -2.47
CA ILE A 36 18.59 14.41 -1.75
C ILE A 36 19.40 14.78 -0.52
N LYS A 37 20.36 15.71 -0.64
CA LYS A 37 21.18 16.16 0.50
C LYS A 37 20.36 16.74 1.65
N ILE A 38 19.29 17.50 1.38
CA ILE A 38 18.38 18.02 2.43
C ILE A 38 17.89 16.90 3.35
N VAL A 39 17.49 15.76 2.77
CA VAL A 39 17.00 14.61 3.53
C VAL A 39 18.15 13.83 4.16
N MET A 40 19.19 13.53 3.38
CA MET A 40 20.29 12.66 3.80
C MET A 40 21.15 13.29 4.90
N ASP A 41 21.36 14.61 4.88
CA ASP A 41 22.10 15.33 5.92
C ASP A 41 21.32 15.41 7.24
N SER A 42 20.01 15.14 7.22
CA SER A 42 19.11 15.11 8.39
C SER A 42 18.39 13.77 8.55
N ILE A 43 19.01 12.67 8.11
CA ILE A 43 18.35 11.36 7.99
C ILE A 43 17.71 10.87 9.29
N HIS A 44 18.35 11.12 10.43
CA HIS A 44 17.82 10.75 11.75
C HIS A 44 16.51 11.48 12.12
N ASN A 45 16.30 12.69 11.61
CA ASN A 45 15.08 13.46 11.85
C ASN A 45 13.92 13.03 10.93
N HIS A 46 14.24 12.43 9.78
CA HIS A 46 13.26 12.07 8.77
C HIS A 46 12.84 10.59 8.82
N GLU A 47 13.59 9.73 9.52
CA GLU A 47 13.31 8.29 9.66
C GLU A 47 13.02 7.59 8.30
N VAL A 48 13.67 8.05 7.23
CA VAL A 48 13.39 7.59 5.87
C VAL A 48 13.86 6.15 5.70
N GLN A 49 12.95 5.32 5.21
CA GLN A 49 13.23 3.94 4.77
C GLN A 49 12.86 3.80 3.30
N ILE A 50 13.70 3.13 2.51
CA ILE A 50 13.48 2.92 1.08
C ILE A 50 13.81 1.48 0.73
N ARG A 51 12.89 0.82 0.04
CA ARG A 51 13.15 -0.47 -0.62
C ARG A 51 12.94 -0.29 -2.12
N TYR A 52 13.92 -0.71 -2.89
CA TYR A 52 13.88 -0.77 -4.35
C TYR A 52 14.09 -2.21 -4.79
N THR A 53 13.32 -2.70 -5.76
CA THR A 53 13.49 -4.04 -6.31
C THR A 53 13.77 -3.97 -7.79
N GLU A 54 14.91 -4.52 -8.20
CA GLU A 54 15.15 -4.88 -9.59
C GLU A 54 14.36 -6.16 -9.92
N ILE A 55 13.61 -6.12 -11.01
CA ILE A 55 12.82 -7.26 -11.50
C ILE A 55 13.47 -7.78 -12.77
N SER A 56 14.08 -8.96 -12.71
CA SER A 56 14.61 -9.64 -13.91
C SER A 56 13.57 -10.60 -14.47
N ARG A 57 13.39 -10.58 -15.80
CA ARG A 57 12.49 -11.45 -16.55
C ARG A 57 13.30 -12.21 -17.60
N GLU A 58 13.62 -13.46 -17.33
CA GLU A 58 14.44 -14.30 -18.19
C GLU A 58 13.72 -15.60 -18.51
N ASN A 59 13.51 -15.88 -19.81
CA ASN A 59 12.88 -17.12 -20.29
C ASN A 59 11.53 -17.44 -19.61
N GLY A 60 10.75 -16.41 -19.27
CA GLY A 60 9.46 -16.56 -18.57
C GLY A 60 9.57 -16.72 -17.05
N SER A 61 10.79 -16.77 -16.49
CA SER A 61 11.03 -16.73 -15.05
C SER A 61 11.17 -15.28 -14.57
N VAL A 62 10.59 -14.99 -13.40
CA VAL A 62 10.71 -13.69 -12.73
C VAL A 62 11.58 -13.88 -11.49
N SER A 63 12.55 -13.00 -11.29
CA SER A 63 13.36 -12.95 -10.07
C SER A 63 13.51 -11.52 -9.57
N PHE A 64 13.75 -11.39 -8.27
CA PHE A 64 13.86 -10.11 -7.58
C PHE A 64 15.24 -9.94 -6.96
N LYS A 65 15.74 -8.71 -7.01
CA LYS A 65 16.90 -8.27 -6.24
C LYS A 65 16.53 -6.99 -5.51
N ASP A 66 16.45 -7.09 -4.19
CA ASP A 66 16.08 -5.98 -3.32
C ASP A 66 17.31 -5.17 -2.90
N HIS A 67 17.10 -3.86 -2.85
CA HIS A 67 18.04 -2.82 -2.42
C HIS A 67 17.37 -2.03 -1.31
N ASP A 68 17.92 -2.14 -0.11
CA ASP A 68 17.33 -1.60 1.10
C ASP A 68 18.17 -0.45 1.64
N PHE A 69 17.49 0.61 2.07
CA PHE A 69 18.06 1.71 2.81
C PHE A 69 17.25 1.96 4.07
N ASN A 70 17.91 1.82 5.23
CA ASN A 70 17.34 2.04 6.56
C ASN A 70 16.05 1.25 6.88
N ILE A 71 15.83 0.11 6.23
CA ILE A 71 14.67 -0.74 6.51
C ILE A 71 14.79 -1.31 7.93
N ASP A 72 13.79 -1.03 8.76
CA ASP A 72 13.70 -1.53 10.14
C ASP A 72 12.24 -1.76 10.55
N ASP A 73 11.84 -3.03 10.48
CA ASP A 73 10.50 -3.49 10.88
C ASP A 73 10.29 -3.53 12.40
N SER A 74 11.28 -3.13 13.20
CA SER A 74 11.10 -2.92 14.63
C SER A 74 10.75 -1.48 14.98
N THR A 75 10.88 -0.54 14.02
CA THR A 75 10.60 0.88 14.19
C THR A 75 9.25 1.26 13.59
N TYR A 76 8.40 1.92 14.38
CA TYR A 76 7.05 2.24 13.96
C TYR A 76 7.01 3.29 12.85
N PHE A 77 6.35 2.95 11.75
CA PHE A 77 5.96 3.85 10.68
C PHE A 77 4.45 3.74 10.44
N TYR A 78 3.75 4.88 10.40
CA TYR A 78 2.29 4.90 10.22
C TYR A 78 1.93 4.60 8.75
N PRO A 79 1.25 3.47 8.44
CA PRO A 79 1.01 3.06 7.06
C PRO A 79 -0.07 3.88 6.35
N ALA A 80 -0.83 4.70 7.09
CA ALA A 80 -1.95 5.50 6.57
C ALA A 80 -2.86 4.66 5.64
N SER A 81 -3.24 5.21 4.47
CA SER A 81 -4.15 4.57 3.52
C SER A 81 -3.59 3.32 2.81
N SER A 82 -2.30 2.98 2.97
CA SER A 82 -1.75 1.78 2.30
C SER A 82 -2.40 0.48 2.79
N VAL A 83 -2.97 0.48 4.01
CA VAL A 83 -3.74 -0.65 4.58
C VAL A 83 -5.01 -0.99 3.79
N LYS A 84 -5.47 -0.09 2.91
CA LYS A 84 -6.62 -0.36 2.04
C LYS A 84 -6.32 -1.43 1.00
N PHE A 85 -5.05 -1.55 0.60
CA PHE A 85 -4.60 -2.50 -0.41
C PHE A 85 -4.85 -3.97 -0.02
N PRO A 86 -4.32 -4.48 1.11
CA PRO A 86 -4.63 -5.85 1.57
C PRO A 86 -6.13 -6.08 1.79
N VAL A 87 -6.86 -5.10 2.31
CA VAL A 87 -8.31 -5.24 2.55
C VAL A 87 -9.08 -5.40 1.25
N ALA A 88 -8.75 -4.64 0.21
CA ALA A 88 -9.36 -4.79 -1.11
C ALA A 88 -9.11 -6.18 -1.71
N ILE A 89 -7.88 -6.70 -1.59
CA ILE A 89 -7.53 -8.04 -2.09
C ILE A 89 -8.29 -9.13 -1.33
N LEU A 90 -8.28 -9.07 0.01
CA LEU A 90 -8.92 -10.08 0.86
C LEU A 90 -10.44 -10.08 0.72
N ALA A 91 -11.06 -8.91 0.52
CA ALA A 91 -12.50 -8.83 0.29
C ALA A 91 -12.90 -9.55 -1.00
N LEU A 92 -12.09 -9.39 -2.07
CA LEU A 92 -12.28 -10.10 -3.33
C LEU A 92 -12.04 -11.61 -3.16
N GLU A 93 -10.98 -12.01 -2.48
CA GLU A 93 -10.69 -13.42 -2.17
C GLU A 93 -11.82 -14.08 -1.37
N LYS A 94 -12.32 -13.42 -0.31
CA LYS A 94 -13.43 -13.93 0.52
C LYS A 94 -14.70 -14.11 -0.30
N MET A 95 -15.05 -13.12 -1.13
CA MET A 95 -16.22 -13.18 -2.01
C MET A 95 -16.13 -14.38 -2.96
N ARG A 96 -14.94 -14.65 -3.52
CA ARG A 96 -14.70 -15.80 -4.41
C ARG A 96 -14.80 -17.15 -3.69
N GLN A 97 -14.30 -17.22 -2.46
CA GLN A 97 -14.39 -18.43 -1.64
C GLN A 97 -15.83 -18.74 -1.24
N ASP A 98 -16.61 -17.71 -0.92
CA ASP A 98 -18.03 -17.85 -0.57
C ASP A 98 -18.87 -18.28 -1.78
N GLY A 99 -18.64 -17.66 -2.94
CA GLY A 99 -19.29 -18.04 -4.20
C GLY A 99 -20.77 -17.61 -4.33
N SER A 100 -21.36 -17.00 -3.29
CA SER A 100 -22.75 -16.50 -3.32
C SER A 100 -22.87 -15.15 -4.01
N TYR A 101 -21.78 -14.38 -4.07
CA TYR A 101 -21.78 -13.00 -4.54
C TYR A 101 -20.74 -12.75 -5.65
N THR A 102 -20.97 -11.68 -6.40
CA THR A 102 -20.09 -11.21 -7.48
C THR A 102 -19.62 -9.78 -7.20
N LEU A 103 -18.63 -9.31 -7.96
CA LEU A 103 -18.16 -7.92 -7.92
C LEU A 103 -19.28 -6.88 -8.08
N ASN A 104 -20.37 -7.26 -8.74
CA ASN A 104 -21.48 -6.38 -9.07
C ASN A 104 -22.74 -6.66 -8.22
N THR A 105 -22.69 -7.62 -7.29
CA THR A 105 -23.81 -7.86 -6.39
C THR A 105 -23.99 -6.62 -5.49
N PRO A 106 -25.15 -5.95 -5.55
CA PRO A 106 -25.39 -4.80 -4.70
C PRO A 106 -25.45 -5.20 -3.23
N PHE A 107 -24.96 -4.34 -2.35
CA PHE A 107 -25.10 -4.47 -0.91
C PHE A 107 -25.16 -3.10 -0.22
N PHE A 108 -25.64 -3.09 1.01
CA PHE A 108 -25.42 -1.98 1.93
C PHE A 108 -24.98 -2.50 3.31
N VAL A 109 -24.35 -1.65 4.09
CA VAL A 109 -23.97 -1.92 5.49
C VAL A 109 -25.03 -1.35 6.41
N GLU A 110 -25.39 -2.04 7.48
CA GLU A 110 -26.36 -1.55 8.46
C GLU A 110 -26.01 -0.15 9.01
N GLY A 111 -26.97 0.78 8.90
CA GLY A 111 -26.79 2.18 9.30
C GLY A 111 -25.93 3.02 8.34
N ASP A 112 -25.54 2.47 7.19
CA ASP A 112 -25.02 3.20 6.04
C ASP A 112 -26.16 3.48 5.04
N THR A 113 -26.12 4.63 4.38
CA THR A 113 -27.12 5.02 3.38
C THR A 113 -26.76 4.60 1.96
N ALA A 114 -25.50 4.21 1.72
CA ALA A 114 -25.03 3.85 0.39
C ALA A 114 -25.35 2.39 0.04
N ILE A 115 -26.04 2.18 -1.08
CA ILE A 115 -26.07 0.90 -1.79
C ILE A 115 -24.92 0.91 -2.79
N THR A 116 -24.08 -0.11 -2.75
CA THR A 116 -22.87 -0.20 -3.57
C THR A 116 -22.55 -1.64 -3.94
N THR A 117 -21.42 -1.88 -4.61
CA THR A 117 -20.91 -3.21 -4.93
C THR A 117 -19.44 -3.34 -4.53
N LEU A 118 -18.95 -4.58 -4.39
CA LEU A 118 -17.54 -4.80 -4.05
C LEU A 118 -16.61 -4.17 -5.07
N GLY A 119 -16.94 -4.31 -6.37
CA GLY A 119 -16.17 -3.72 -7.46
C GLY A 119 -16.18 -2.20 -7.44
N ALA A 120 -17.31 -1.57 -7.07
CA ALA A 120 -17.36 -0.12 -6.91
C ALA A 120 -16.45 0.33 -5.75
N GLU A 121 -16.58 -0.26 -4.56
CA GLU A 121 -15.76 0.13 -3.41
C GLU A 121 -14.25 -0.07 -3.65
N ILE A 122 -13.85 -1.16 -4.29
CA ILE A 122 -12.44 -1.38 -4.67
C ILE A 122 -11.93 -0.29 -5.62
N LYS A 123 -12.74 0.11 -6.61
CA LYS A 123 -12.38 1.23 -7.52
C LYS A 123 -12.21 2.53 -6.75
N LYS A 124 -13.11 2.86 -5.82
CA LYS A 124 -13.01 4.09 -5.00
C LYS A 124 -11.73 4.10 -4.16
N ILE A 125 -11.37 2.97 -3.57
CA ILE A 125 -10.14 2.81 -2.79
C ILE A 125 -8.90 3.19 -3.63
N PHE A 126 -8.80 2.70 -4.86
CA PHE A 126 -7.61 2.92 -5.68
C PHE A 126 -7.62 4.25 -6.44
N ALA A 127 -8.79 4.74 -6.83
CA ALA A 127 -8.95 5.99 -7.56
C ALA A 127 -8.78 7.21 -6.65
N ILE A 128 -9.45 7.20 -5.47
CA ILE A 128 -9.55 8.39 -4.61
C ILE A 128 -9.26 8.10 -3.13
N SER A 129 -8.73 6.92 -2.80
CA SER A 129 -8.44 6.51 -1.42
C SER A 129 -9.62 6.72 -0.46
N ASP A 130 -10.82 6.34 -0.91
CA ASP A 130 -12.05 6.52 -0.15
C ASP A 130 -12.03 5.74 1.18
N ASN A 131 -12.33 6.42 2.30
CA ASN A 131 -12.34 5.82 3.63
C ASN A 131 -13.62 5.01 3.90
N ASP A 132 -14.77 5.44 3.40
CA ASP A 132 -16.03 4.73 3.59
C ASP A 132 -16.01 3.41 2.82
N ALA A 133 -15.42 3.40 1.62
CA ALA A 133 -15.20 2.20 0.85
C ALA A 133 -14.34 1.19 1.58
N TYR A 134 -13.21 1.64 2.13
CA TYR A 134 -12.40 0.80 3.00
C TYR A 134 -13.21 0.28 4.19
N ASN A 135 -13.97 1.13 4.86
CA ASN A 135 -14.75 0.76 6.04
C ASN A 135 -15.81 -0.29 5.71
N ARG A 136 -16.53 -0.18 4.59
CA ARG A 136 -17.50 -1.19 4.14
C ARG A 136 -16.85 -2.54 3.87
N LEU A 137 -15.67 -2.56 3.25
CA LEU A 137 -14.90 -3.79 3.07
C LEU A 137 -14.39 -4.35 4.40
N PHE A 138 -14.02 -3.47 5.34
CA PHE A 138 -13.65 -3.87 6.70
C PHE A 138 -14.82 -4.51 7.44
N GLU A 139 -16.05 -4.00 7.31
CA GLU A 139 -17.24 -4.63 7.91
C GLU A 139 -17.50 -6.04 7.37
N TYR A 140 -17.27 -6.24 6.06
CA TYR A 140 -17.43 -7.54 5.41
C TYR A 140 -16.41 -8.58 5.88
N LEU A 141 -15.18 -8.15 6.16
CA LEU A 141 -14.09 -9.04 6.53
C LEU A 141 -14.01 -9.26 8.06
N GLY A 142 -13.99 -8.17 8.83
CA GLY A 142 -13.61 -8.16 10.24
C GLY A 142 -12.10 -8.14 10.46
N LYS A 143 -11.68 -7.52 11.56
CA LYS A 143 -10.28 -7.38 11.97
C LYS A 143 -9.54 -8.72 12.00
N ASP A 144 -10.11 -9.71 12.66
CA ASP A 144 -9.44 -10.97 12.93
C ASP A 144 -9.26 -11.79 11.65
N TYR A 145 -10.29 -11.82 10.80
CA TYR A 145 -10.18 -12.45 9.48
C TYR A 145 -9.07 -11.81 8.65
N ILE A 146 -8.98 -10.47 8.63
CA ILE A 146 -7.94 -9.74 7.88
C ILE A 146 -6.56 -10.19 8.35
N ASN A 147 -6.28 -10.09 9.65
CA ASN A 147 -4.93 -10.38 10.17
C ASN A 147 -4.58 -11.86 10.06
N ASN A 148 -5.52 -12.76 10.36
CA ASN A 148 -5.29 -14.20 10.21
C ASN A 148 -5.01 -14.56 8.75
N SER A 149 -5.79 -14.02 7.81
CA SER A 149 -5.60 -14.29 6.37
C SER A 149 -4.26 -13.79 5.83
N LEU A 150 -3.76 -12.65 6.34
CA LEU A 150 -2.42 -12.15 6.01
C LEU A 150 -1.34 -13.06 6.63
N ASN A 151 -1.48 -13.39 7.91
CA ASN A 151 -0.52 -14.24 8.63
C ASN A 151 -0.42 -15.66 8.03
N ASP A 152 -1.56 -16.28 7.70
CA ASP A 152 -1.63 -17.63 7.12
C ASP A 152 -0.92 -17.71 5.77
N LYS A 153 -0.85 -16.58 5.05
CA LYS A 153 -0.10 -16.46 3.79
C LYS A 153 1.37 -16.08 4.01
N GLY A 154 1.83 -15.90 5.25
CA GLY A 154 3.18 -15.41 5.55
C GLY A 154 3.38 -13.94 5.20
N ILE A 155 2.34 -13.11 5.32
CA ILE A 155 2.42 -11.64 5.21
C ILE A 155 2.53 -11.07 6.63
N ALA A 156 3.76 -11.09 7.14
CA ALA A 156 4.07 -10.68 8.50
C ALA A 156 5.46 -10.00 8.56
N PRO A 157 5.67 -9.07 9.51
CA PRO A 157 4.69 -8.62 10.50
C PRO A 157 3.66 -7.64 9.90
N SER A 158 2.39 -7.78 10.26
CA SER A 158 1.33 -6.86 9.85
C SER A 158 0.23 -6.77 10.91
N ARG A 159 -0.46 -5.62 10.95
CA ARG A 159 -1.64 -5.38 11.76
C ARG A 159 -2.59 -4.41 11.07
N ILE A 160 -3.81 -4.85 10.84
CA ILE A 160 -4.95 -3.99 10.52
C ILE A 160 -5.91 -4.06 11.69
N SER A 161 -6.20 -2.93 12.33
CA SER A 161 -6.78 -2.88 13.66
C SER A 161 -8.08 -2.09 13.75
N HIS A 162 -8.30 -1.13 12.85
CA HIS A 162 -9.40 -0.18 12.99
C HIS A 162 -9.93 0.34 11.64
N ARG A 163 -11.17 0.83 11.65
CA ARG A 163 -11.78 1.60 10.55
C ARG A 163 -11.10 2.96 10.40
N LEU A 164 -11.19 3.59 9.23
CA LEU A 164 -10.53 4.86 8.93
C LEU A 164 -11.51 6.04 9.02
N SER A 165 -11.07 7.13 9.64
CA SER A 165 -11.75 8.43 9.66
C SER A 165 -13.22 8.39 10.09
N THR A 166 -13.53 7.57 11.11
CA THR A 166 -14.88 7.40 11.64
C THR A 166 -14.85 7.31 13.17
N ASN A 167 -15.96 7.70 13.81
CA ASN A 167 -16.12 7.68 15.26
C ASN A 167 -16.12 6.25 15.84
N ASN A 168 -16.48 5.25 15.04
CA ASN A 168 -16.49 3.84 15.45
C ASN A 168 -15.20 3.09 15.06
N ALA A 169 -14.07 3.81 14.95
CA ALA A 169 -12.79 3.26 14.49
C ALA A 169 -12.42 1.94 15.20
N TYR A 170 -12.58 1.91 16.52
CA TYR A 170 -12.13 0.83 17.41
C TYR A 170 -13.25 -0.13 17.86
N GLU A 171 -14.48 0.02 17.34
CA GLU A 171 -15.56 -0.91 17.67
C GLU A 171 -15.22 -2.34 17.21
N LEU A 172 -15.27 -3.29 18.13
CA LEU A 172 -14.81 -4.67 17.89
C LEU A 172 -15.80 -5.49 17.06
N ARG A 173 -17.09 -5.19 17.16
CA ARG A 173 -18.14 -5.87 16.40
C ARG A 173 -18.29 -5.20 15.04
N THR A 174 -18.31 -6.00 13.96
CA THR A 174 -18.67 -5.49 12.64
C THR A 174 -20.18 -5.34 12.49
N LYS A 175 -20.58 -4.47 11.57
CA LYS A 175 -21.96 -4.31 11.14
C LYS A 175 -22.34 -5.39 10.13
N SER A 176 -23.61 -5.78 10.14
CA SER A 176 -24.18 -6.68 9.13
C SER A 176 -24.19 -6.03 7.75
N LEU A 177 -23.87 -6.83 6.72
CA LEU A 177 -24.09 -6.48 5.32
C LEU A 177 -25.37 -7.11 4.83
N VAL A 178 -26.07 -6.41 3.94
CA VAL A 178 -27.28 -6.89 3.28
C VAL A 178 -27.05 -6.90 1.79
N PHE A 179 -27.00 -8.08 1.19
CA PHE A 179 -26.79 -8.32 -0.23
C PHE A 179 -28.12 -8.48 -0.97
N TYR A 180 -28.21 -7.91 -2.16
CA TYR A 180 -29.33 -8.08 -3.07
C TYR A 180 -28.98 -9.18 -4.08
N GLU A 181 -29.52 -10.38 -3.90
CA GLU A 181 -29.29 -11.48 -4.86
C GLU A 181 -30.15 -11.34 -6.12
N ASN A 182 -31.30 -10.66 -6.00
CA ASN A 182 -32.23 -10.28 -7.06
C ASN A 182 -33.03 -9.04 -6.57
N ASP A 183 -33.90 -8.45 -7.42
CA ASP A 183 -34.77 -7.30 -7.08
C ASP A 183 -35.70 -7.49 -5.86
N SER A 184 -35.64 -8.64 -5.17
CA SER A 184 -36.55 -8.98 -4.05
C SER A 184 -35.94 -9.84 -2.94
N THR A 185 -34.74 -10.43 -3.12
CA THR A 185 -34.13 -11.32 -2.10
C THR A 185 -32.97 -10.62 -1.42
N LEU A 186 -33.10 -10.44 -0.10
CA LEU A 186 -32.07 -9.90 0.75
C LEU A 186 -31.42 -11.04 1.55
N ASN A 187 -30.11 -11.20 1.40
CA ASN A 187 -29.32 -12.06 2.27
C ASN A 187 -28.46 -11.21 3.19
N HIS A 188 -28.39 -11.61 4.45
CA HIS A 188 -27.73 -10.84 5.50
C HIS A 188 -26.52 -11.59 6.03
N THR A 189 -25.40 -10.91 6.20
CA THR A 189 -24.32 -11.41 7.05
C THR A 189 -24.64 -11.09 8.50
N GLU A 190 -24.19 -11.91 9.44
CA GLU A 190 -24.15 -11.53 10.83
C GLU A 190 -22.96 -10.62 11.10
N GLY A 191 -23.09 -9.73 12.09
CA GLY A 191 -21.95 -8.98 12.61
C GLY A 191 -20.93 -9.92 13.25
N ILE A 192 -19.65 -9.66 13.01
CA ILE A 192 -18.52 -10.47 13.46
C ILE A 192 -17.93 -9.85 14.72
N ASP A 193 -17.85 -10.62 15.80
CA ASP A 193 -17.12 -10.21 17.00
C ASP A 193 -15.62 -10.46 16.80
N ASN A 194 -14.82 -9.41 16.95
CA ASN A 194 -13.36 -9.50 16.87
C ASN A 194 -12.74 -9.43 18.27
N ASN A 195 -11.57 -10.03 18.42
CA ASN A 195 -10.76 -9.93 19.62
C ASN A 195 -10.33 -8.48 19.89
N ALA A 196 -10.03 -8.18 21.16
CA ALA A 196 -9.49 -6.88 21.55
C ALA A 196 -8.20 -6.53 20.78
N ILE A 197 -7.93 -5.22 20.65
CA ILE A 197 -6.70 -4.74 20.00
C ILE A 197 -5.61 -4.68 21.07
N GLU A 198 -4.59 -5.53 20.94
CA GLU A 198 -3.41 -5.51 21.80
C GLU A 198 -2.44 -4.42 21.36
N GLU A 199 -1.74 -3.79 22.29
CA GLU A 199 -0.76 -2.73 22.01
C GLU A 199 0.47 -3.27 21.27
N LEU A 200 0.88 -2.59 20.19
CA LEU A 200 2.15 -2.88 19.51
C LEU A 200 3.34 -2.51 20.40
N GLN A 201 4.33 -3.39 20.40
CA GLN A 201 5.61 -3.18 21.07
C GLN A 201 6.68 -2.92 20.00
N LEU A 202 6.76 -1.66 19.54
CA LEU A 202 7.70 -1.21 18.50
C LEU A 202 8.48 0.02 18.96
N ASN A 203 9.68 0.20 18.42
CA ASN A 203 10.51 1.37 18.67
C ASN A 203 9.85 2.63 18.08
N ASN A 204 10.04 3.77 18.74
CA ASN A 204 9.55 5.10 18.31
C ASN A 204 8.04 5.13 18.01
N ILE A 205 7.22 4.37 18.76
CA ILE A 205 5.77 4.30 18.54
C ILE A 205 5.00 5.53 19.04
N VAL A 206 5.56 6.26 20.00
CA VAL A 206 5.04 7.55 20.46
C VAL A 206 5.76 8.65 19.69
N LYS A 207 5.02 9.50 18.97
CA LYS A 207 5.61 10.48 18.03
C LYS A 207 5.01 11.87 18.14
N GLY A 208 5.81 12.86 17.73
CA GLY A 208 5.43 14.27 17.67
C GLY A 208 5.48 14.97 19.02
N ILE A 209 5.07 16.24 19.03
CA ILE A 209 4.95 17.09 20.23
C ILE A 209 3.50 17.52 20.52
N GLY A 210 2.58 17.08 19.66
CA GLY A 210 1.17 17.46 19.69
C GLY A 210 0.41 16.85 18.52
N TYR A 211 -0.91 16.78 18.63
CA TYR A 211 -1.80 16.30 17.59
C TYR A 211 -3.18 16.97 17.70
N TYR A 212 -3.96 16.91 16.61
CA TYR A 212 -5.34 17.40 16.61
C TYR A 212 -6.32 16.27 16.89
N ALA A 213 -7.27 16.50 17.78
CA ALA A 213 -8.44 15.65 17.99
C ALA A 213 -9.68 16.53 18.17
N ASN A 214 -10.75 16.26 17.40
CA ASN A 214 -11.97 17.07 17.42
C ASN A 214 -11.70 18.59 17.26
N ASP A 215 -10.83 18.94 16.31
CA ASP A 215 -10.36 20.31 16.03
C ASP A 215 -9.63 21.02 17.18
N GLU A 216 -9.27 20.30 18.25
CA GLU A 216 -8.48 20.80 19.37
C GLU A 216 -7.03 20.31 19.28
N LEU A 217 -6.07 21.23 19.49
CA LEU A 217 -4.65 20.88 19.60
C LEU A 217 -4.35 20.33 20.99
N ILE A 218 -3.98 19.06 21.05
CA ILE A 218 -3.49 18.40 22.25
C ILE A 218 -1.96 18.51 22.26
N GLY A 219 -1.40 19.09 23.32
CA GLY A 219 0.02 19.41 23.46
C GLY A 219 0.90 18.27 23.97
N GLU A 220 0.63 17.04 23.56
CA GLU A 220 1.43 15.86 23.93
C GLU A 220 1.71 14.96 22.72
N PRO A 221 2.77 14.14 22.74
CA PRO A 221 3.04 13.16 21.69
C PRO A 221 1.87 12.19 21.48
N PHE A 222 1.60 11.80 20.24
CA PHE A 222 0.55 10.83 19.94
C PHE A 222 1.06 9.40 20.12
N ASP A 223 0.29 8.56 20.80
CA ASP A 223 0.57 7.12 20.93
C ASP A 223 -0.06 6.32 19.78
N PHE A 224 0.79 5.67 18.99
CA PHE A 224 0.37 4.81 17.88
C PHE A 224 0.21 3.32 18.25
N SER A 225 0.33 2.96 19.54
CA SER A 225 0.25 1.58 20.05
C SER A 225 -0.99 0.79 19.61
N LEU A 226 -2.11 1.47 19.33
CA LEU A 226 -3.37 0.87 18.86
C LEU A 226 -3.66 1.09 17.35
N LYS A 227 -2.74 1.70 16.60
CA LYS A 227 -2.93 2.03 15.17
C LYS A 227 -2.51 0.91 14.21
N ASN A 228 -2.95 0.97 12.96
CA ASN A 228 -2.47 0.00 11.96
C ASN A 228 -0.93 -0.04 11.87
N TYR A 229 -0.40 -1.21 11.51
CA TYR A 229 1.03 -1.43 11.30
C TYR A 229 1.23 -2.29 10.06
N LEU A 230 1.96 -1.75 9.09
CA LEU A 230 2.28 -2.44 7.87
C LEU A 230 3.63 -1.88 7.40
N PRO A 231 4.75 -2.46 7.85
CA PRO A 231 6.07 -1.95 7.51
C PRO A 231 6.30 -2.06 6.02
N ILE A 232 7.22 -1.23 5.51
CA ILE A 232 7.49 -1.13 4.08
C ILE A 232 7.96 -2.47 3.49
N SER A 233 8.70 -3.29 4.25
CA SER A 233 9.10 -4.63 3.83
C SER A 233 7.88 -5.51 3.49
N THR A 234 6.89 -5.52 4.39
CA THR A 234 5.70 -6.35 4.31
C THR A 234 4.73 -5.82 3.26
N LEU A 235 4.53 -4.50 3.18
CA LEU A 235 3.73 -3.88 2.12
C LEU A 235 4.32 -4.20 0.74
N HIS A 236 5.64 -4.12 0.61
CA HIS A 236 6.34 -4.35 -0.65
C HIS A 236 6.27 -5.82 -1.08
N ASP A 237 6.43 -6.76 -0.16
CA ASP A 237 6.29 -8.18 -0.48
C ASP A 237 4.84 -8.57 -0.77
N LEU A 238 3.87 -7.91 -0.14
CA LEU A 238 2.45 -8.04 -0.49
C LEU A 238 2.20 -7.58 -1.94
N MET A 239 2.77 -6.45 -2.35
CA MET A 239 2.71 -5.98 -3.74
C MET A 239 3.34 -6.99 -4.70
N LYS A 240 4.55 -7.48 -4.43
CA LYS A 240 5.19 -8.52 -5.26
C LYS A 240 4.28 -9.73 -5.43
N ARG A 241 3.58 -10.13 -4.37
CA ARG A 241 2.71 -11.32 -4.36
C ARG A 241 1.44 -11.16 -5.18
N MET A 242 0.87 -9.97 -5.19
CA MET A 242 -0.28 -9.66 -6.04
C MET A 242 0.16 -9.51 -7.51
N VAL A 243 1.30 -8.84 -7.77
CA VAL A 243 1.79 -8.59 -9.14
C VAL A 243 2.44 -9.82 -9.78
N PHE A 244 3.10 -10.68 -9.03
CA PHE A 244 3.84 -11.85 -9.53
C PHE A 244 3.51 -13.11 -8.71
N PRO A 245 2.24 -13.55 -8.66
CA PRO A 245 1.84 -14.67 -7.81
C PRO A 245 2.59 -15.97 -8.14
N GLU A 246 3.03 -16.15 -9.38
CA GLU A 246 3.71 -17.34 -9.88
C GLU A 246 5.07 -17.63 -9.21
N VAL A 247 5.72 -16.61 -8.63
CA VAL A 247 7.01 -16.77 -7.94
C VAL A 247 6.85 -17.17 -6.47
N PHE A 248 5.62 -17.19 -5.96
CA PHE A 248 5.31 -17.57 -4.59
C PHE A 248 4.73 -18.99 -4.53
N PRO A 249 4.98 -19.75 -3.45
CA PRO A 249 4.26 -21.00 -3.17
C PRO A 249 2.75 -20.80 -3.12
N LYS A 250 1.98 -21.83 -3.51
CA LYS A 250 0.51 -21.74 -3.65
C LYS A 250 -0.22 -21.36 -2.36
N ASP A 251 0.28 -21.79 -1.22
CA ASP A 251 -0.20 -21.48 0.13
C ASP A 251 0.05 -20.02 0.54
N GLN A 252 1.02 -19.34 -0.08
CA GLN A 252 1.29 -17.92 0.16
C GLN A 252 0.49 -17.01 -0.79
N GLN A 253 -0.01 -17.54 -1.90
CA GLN A 253 -0.75 -16.77 -2.91
C GLN A 253 -2.15 -16.37 -2.42
N PHE A 254 -2.68 -15.28 -2.97
CA PHE A 254 -4.11 -14.99 -2.89
C PHE A 254 -4.87 -15.90 -3.87
N ASN A 255 -5.99 -16.47 -3.44
CA ASN A 255 -6.89 -17.30 -4.22
C ASN A 255 -7.81 -16.44 -5.10
N LEU A 256 -7.20 -15.81 -6.11
CA LEU A 256 -7.87 -14.97 -7.10
C LEU A 256 -7.90 -15.68 -8.46
N SER A 257 -8.98 -15.48 -9.24
CA SER A 257 -8.93 -15.84 -10.65
C SER A 257 -8.06 -14.85 -11.45
N SER A 258 -7.74 -15.20 -12.70
CA SER A 258 -7.04 -14.26 -13.60
C SER A 258 -7.84 -12.97 -13.79
N GLU A 259 -9.16 -13.08 -13.93
CA GLU A 259 -10.07 -11.93 -14.09
C GLU A 259 -10.12 -11.05 -12.84
N ASP A 260 -10.15 -11.65 -11.66
CA ASP A 260 -10.13 -10.92 -10.37
C ASP A 260 -8.82 -10.14 -10.20
N ARG A 261 -7.69 -10.77 -10.55
CA ARG A 261 -6.38 -10.14 -10.49
C ARG A 261 -6.25 -9.02 -11.52
N ASP A 262 -6.71 -9.24 -12.75
CA ASP A 262 -6.71 -8.21 -13.79
C ASP A 262 -7.60 -7.03 -13.40
N PHE A 263 -8.74 -7.29 -12.75
CA PHE A 263 -9.60 -6.26 -12.19
C PHE A 263 -8.89 -5.41 -11.12
N LEU A 264 -8.16 -6.03 -10.19
CA LEU A 264 -7.39 -5.32 -9.17
C LEU A 264 -6.27 -4.47 -9.79
N LEU A 265 -5.47 -5.05 -10.70
CA LEU A 265 -4.38 -4.33 -11.39
C LEU A 265 -4.89 -3.16 -12.22
N THR A 266 -6.02 -3.35 -12.91
CA THR A 266 -6.69 -2.28 -13.66
C THR A 266 -7.20 -1.19 -12.73
N SER A 267 -7.77 -1.56 -11.58
CA SER A 267 -8.26 -0.58 -10.60
C SER A 267 -7.12 0.22 -9.98
N MET A 268 -5.98 -0.41 -9.68
CA MET A 268 -4.78 0.25 -9.14
C MET A 268 -4.17 1.29 -10.10
N SER A 269 -4.20 1.00 -11.39
CA SER A 269 -3.68 1.87 -12.47
C SER A 269 -4.69 2.94 -12.92
N SER A 270 -5.98 2.73 -12.65
CA SER A 270 -7.02 3.67 -13.09
C SER A 270 -6.91 5.05 -12.45
N LEU A 271 -7.28 6.08 -13.23
CA LEU A 271 -7.33 7.47 -12.79
C LEU A 271 -8.71 7.79 -12.18
N PRO A 272 -8.83 8.85 -11.38
CA PRO A 272 -10.13 9.28 -10.86
C PRO A 272 -11.18 9.48 -11.96
N LYS A 273 -10.82 10.14 -13.06
CA LYS A 273 -11.71 10.39 -14.21
C LYS A 273 -12.25 9.11 -14.86
N ASP A 274 -11.45 8.03 -14.90
CA ASP A 274 -11.86 6.74 -15.47
C ASP A 274 -12.95 6.06 -14.62
N ASN A 275 -13.09 6.50 -13.37
CA ASN A 275 -14.08 6.04 -12.40
C ASN A 275 -15.20 7.06 -12.17
N GLY A 276 -15.31 8.09 -13.01
CA GLY A 276 -16.38 9.10 -12.96
C GLY A 276 -16.13 10.27 -12.02
N TYR A 277 -14.93 10.37 -11.44
CA TYR A 277 -14.52 11.51 -10.61
C TYR A 277 -13.91 12.60 -11.49
N VAL A 278 -14.74 13.55 -11.94
CA VAL A 278 -14.36 14.60 -12.91
C VAL A 278 -14.33 16.01 -12.31
N SER A 279 -14.45 16.15 -10.99
CA SER A 279 -14.31 17.46 -10.33
C SER A 279 -12.83 17.89 -10.26
N ASP A 280 -12.60 19.20 -10.14
CA ASP A 280 -11.26 19.79 -9.98
C ASP A 280 -10.51 19.33 -8.71
N GLU A 281 -11.24 18.70 -7.77
CA GLU A 281 -10.67 18.05 -6.59
C GLU A 281 -9.88 16.78 -6.97
N TYR A 282 -10.33 16.03 -7.98
CA TYR A 282 -9.80 14.71 -8.34
C TYR A 282 -9.04 14.75 -9.67
N TYR A 283 -7.85 15.35 -9.62
CA TYR A 283 -6.90 15.38 -10.75
C TYR A 283 -6.22 14.01 -10.97
N ASP A 284 -5.59 13.81 -12.14
CA ASP A 284 -5.05 12.49 -12.54
C ASP A 284 -4.08 11.87 -11.50
N SER A 285 -3.16 12.67 -10.98
CA SER A 285 -2.17 12.28 -9.98
C SER A 285 -2.69 12.27 -8.54
N TYR A 286 -4.01 12.42 -8.32
CA TYR A 286 -4.60 12.26 -7.00
C TYR A 286 -4.18 10.91 -6.42
N VAL A 287 -3.65 10.92 -5.19
CA VAL A 287 -3.06 9.76 -4.49
C VAL A 287 -1.85 9.08 -5.17
N LYS A 288 -1.29 9.65 -6.24
CA LYS A 288 -0.07 9.15 -6.94
C LYS A 288 1.20 9.91 -6.51
N PHE A 289 1.35 10.12 -5.20
CA PHE A 289 2.36 10.99 -4.60
C PHE A 289 3.82 10.59 -4.91
N PHE A 290 4.11 9.29 -5.01
CA PHE A 290 5.49 8.83 -5.21
C PHE A 290 6.10 9.31 -6.54
N MET A 291 5.31 9.32 -7.61
CA MET A 291 5.78 9.71 -8.94
C MET A 291 5.51 11.19 -9.27
N TYR A 292 4.41 11.75 -8.76
CA TYR A 292 3.93 13.07 -9.21
C TYR A 292 3.73 14.09 -8.09
N GLY A 293 3.97 13.72 -6.83
CA GLY A 293 3.77 14.61 -5.69
C GLY A 293 2.35 15.16 -5.64
N ASP A 294 2.24 16.47 -5.47
CA ASP A 294 1.00 17.26 -5.44
C ASP A 294 0.68 17.94 -6.78
N SER A 295 1.39 17.56 -7.86
CA SER A 295 1.12 18.08 -9.20
C SER A 295 -0.34 17.83 -9.59
N LYS A 296 -0.97 18.81 -10.23
CA LYS A 296 -2.31 18.70 -10.82
C LYS A 296 -2.29 18.58 -12.34
N GLU A 297 -1.09 18.57 -12.93
CA GLU A 297 -0.94 18.41 -14.37
C GLU A 297 -1.39 17.01 -14.81
N PRO A 298 -1.97 16.87 -16.02
CA PRO A 298 -2.37 15.57 -16.54
C PRO A 298 -1.20 14.58 -16.54
N MET A 299 -1.48 13.33 -16.17
CA MET A 299 -0.48 12.28 -16.20
C MET A 299 -0.21 11.85 -17.66
N PRO A 300 1.05 11.53 -18.04
CA PRO A 300 1.34 11.02 -19.37
C PRO A 300 0.58 9.73 -19.67
N GLU A 301 -0.11 9.65 -20.82
CA GLU A 301 -0.97 8.50 -21.19
C GLU A 301 -0.24 7.15 -21.26
N HIS A 302 1.08 7.17 -21.38
CA HIS A 302 1.91 5.96 -21.44
C HIS A 302 2.26 5.38 -20.05
N ILE A 303 1.95 6.11 -18.97
CA ILE A 303 2.15 5.63 -17.60
C ILE A 303 0.81 5.08 -17.10
N LYS A 304 0.79 3.78 -16.84
CA LYS A 304 -0.35 3.03 -16.29
C LYS A 304 0.06 2.41 -14.95
#